data_AF-A0AAJ3GP00-F1
#
_entry.id   AF-A0AAJ3GP00-F1
#
_cell.length_a   1.000
_cell.length_b   1.000
_cell.length_c   1.000
_cell.angle_alpha   90.00
_cell.angle_beta   90.00
_cell.angle_gamma   90.00
#
_symmetry.space_group_name_H-M   'P 1'
#
loop_
_entity.id
_entity.type
_entity.pdbx_description
1 polymer ?
#
loop_
_entity_poly.entity_id
_entity_poly.type
_entity_poly.pdbx_seq_one_letter_code
_entity_poly.pdbx_strand_id
1 'polypeptide(L)'
;MTYDHFEHRHRFSAWAASRAASRGAKGATSSVLSKTLIDSGVKDFLKAEEKHATVTEESFTKLHKKWCSAAEKSLRDQYIEGIEYGRIAKLIAIYIKSMIVNGPGHTSALADVAHPPIDSFLLKELAKRKDITDQATKKLWRNVTWTTLKHFEYYALIETLKALDDAKPFWMLEKYWPEVRP
;
A
#
# COMPACT_ATOMS: atom_id res chain seq x y z
N MET A 1 9.35 -19.81 17.42
CA MET A 1 8.12 -19.06 17.09
C MET A 1 6.99 -20.06 16.95
N THR A 2 5.89 -19.85 17.67
CA THR A 2 4.68 -20.67 17.53
C THR A 2 4.03 -20.35 16.18
N TYR A 3 3.65 -21.38 15.42
CA TYR A 3 2.93 -21.21 14.16
C TYR A 3 1.43 -21.19 14.46
N ASP A 4 0.82 -20.02 14.33
CA ASP A 4 -0.61 -19.78 14.55
C ASP A 4 -1.27 -19.21 13.28
N HIS A 5 -2.58 -18.93 13.34
CA HIS A 5 -3.31 -18.40 12.19
C HIS A 5 -2.80 -17.01 11.75
N PHE A 6 -2.26 -16.20 12.68
CA PHE A 6 -1.64 -14.93 12.34
C PHE A 6 -0.35 -15.14 11.53
N GLU A 7 0.53 -16.04 11.97
CA GLU A 7 1.78 -16.37 11.29
C GLU A 7 1.52 -17.04 9.93
N HIS A 8 0.48 -17.87 9.82
CA HIS A 8 0.03 -18.42 8.53
C HIS A 8 -0.33 -17.32 7.52
N ARG A 9 -1.19 -16.36 7.92
CA ARG A 9 -1.55 -15.20 7.07
C ARG A 9 -0.35 -14.30 6.78
N HIS A 10 0.50 -14.06 7.78
CA HIS A 10 1.70 -13.24 7.64
C HIS A 10 2.60 -13.76 6.53
N ARG A 11 2.88 -15.07 6.50
CA ARG A 11 3.76 -15.67 5.48
C ARG A 11 3.21 -15.49 4.07
N PHE A 12 1.92 -15.76 3.86
CA PHE A 12 1.27 -15.54 2.57
C PHE A 12 1.28 -14.05 2.17
N SER A 13 0.88 -13.18 3.10
CA SER A 13 0.77 -11.74 2.89
C SER A 13 2.12 -11.10 2.58
N ALA A 14 3.18 -11.49 3.31
CA ALA A 14 4.55 -11.03 3.07
C ALA A 14 5.05 -11.50 1.71
N TRP A 15 4.83 -12.77 1.33
CA TRP A 15 5.19 -13.27 0.00
C TRP A 15 4.47 -12.50 -1.11
N ALA A 16 3.15 -12.31 -1.00
CA ALA A 16 2.34 -11.61 -2.01
C ALA A 16 2.78 -10.14 -2.16
N ALA A 17 2.96 -9.44 -1.05
CA ALA A 17 3.43 -8.06 -1.02
C ALA A 17 4.83 -7.93 -1.65
N SER A 18 5.76 -8.79 -1.25
CA SER A 18 7.13 -8.80 -1.77
C SER A 18 7.18 -9.09 -3.26
N ARG A 19 6.38 -10.05 -3.78
CA ARG A 19 6.33 -10.33 -5.23
C ARG A 19 5.76 -9.16 -6.02
N ALA A 20 4.71 -8.53 -5.52
CA ALA A 20 4.08 -7.41 -6.20
C ALA A 20 4.94 -6.14 -6.20
N ALA A 21 5.79 -5.95 -5.18
CA ALA A 21 6.73 -4.84 -5.08
C ALA A 21 8.08 -5.09 -5.78
N SER A 22 8.50 -6.36 -5.98
CA SER A 22 9.80 -6.67 -6.61
C SER A 22 9.84 -6.43 -8.13
N ARG A 23 8.69 -6.39 -8.81
CA ARG A 23 8.63 -6.29 -10.28
C ARG A 23 9.32 -5.01 -10.77
N GLY A 24 10.39 -5.18 -11.56
CA GLY A 24 11.16 -4.07 -12.14
C GLY A 24 12.03 -3.31 -11.14
N ALA A 25 12.23 -3.83 -9.93
CA ALA A 25 13.15 -3.27 -8.94
C ALA A 25 14.47 -4.06 -8.94
N LYS A 26 15.56 -3.42 -9.35
CA LYS A 26 16.89 -4.03 -9.31
C LYS A 26 17.30 -4.22 -7.83
N GLY A 27 17.78 -5.41 -7.47
CA GLY A 27 18.25 -5.73 -6.11
C GLY A 27 17.15 -5.98 -5.07
N ALA A 28 15.96 -5.39 -5.20
CA ALA A 28 14.83 -5.61 -4.28
C ALA A 28 14.10 -6.94 -4.57
N THR A 29 14.79 -8.05 -4.31
CA THR A 29 14.24 -9.40 -4.42
C THR A 29 13.13 -9.63 -3.39
N SER A 30 12.35 -10.70 -3.57
CA SER A 30 11.30 -11.04 -2.60
C SER A 30 11.84 -11.32 -1.19
N SER A 31 13.06 -11.87 -1.07
CA SER A 31 13.69 -12.10 0.24
C SER A 31 14.03 -10.77 0.93
N VAL A 32 14.69 -9.86 0.20
CA VAL A 32 15.01 -8.51 0.68
C VAL A 32 13.75 -7.78 1.13
N LEU A 33 12.71 -7.76 0.28
CA LEU A 33 11.47 -7.04 0.58
C LEU A 33 10.69 -7.66 1.75
N SER A 34 10.72 -8.99 1.90
CA SER A 34 10.11 -9.65 3.07
C SER A 34 10.84 -9.28 4.37
N LYS A 35 12.18 -9.23 4.34
CA LYS A 35 12.96 -8.72 5.48
C LYS A 35 12.66 -7.25 5.76
N THR A 36 12.63 -6.41 4.73
CA THR A 36 12.29 -4.98 4.84
C THR A 36 10.91 -4.75 5.44
N LEU A 37 9.93 -5.57 5.07
CA LEU A 37 8.59 -5.51 5.65
C LEU A 37 8.60 -5.83 7.15
N ILE A 38 9.35 -6.84 7.58
CA ILE A 38 9.50 -7.18 9.01
C ILE A 38 10.18 -6.03 9.76
N ASP A 39 11.32 -5.54 9.24
CA ASP A 39 12.09 -4.45 9.85
C ASP A 39 11.31 -3.13 9.92
N SER A 40 10.30 -2.94 9.06
CA SER A 40 9.44 -1.74 9.10
C SER A 40 8.59 -1.63 10.37
N GLY A 41 8.39 -2.74 11.10
CA GLY A 41 7.56 -2.82 12.30
C GLY A 41 6.04 -2.90 12.02
N VAL A 42 5.62 -2.96 10.76
CA VAL A 42 4.19 -3.12 10.41
C VAL A 42 3.64 -4.46 10.90
N LYS A 43 4.43 -5.54 10.88
CA LYS A 43 4.02 -6.87 11.40
C LYS A 43 3.63 -6.80 12.87
N ASP A 44 4.47 -6.16 13.69
CA ASP A 44 4.26 -6.08 15.13
C ASP A 44 3.05 -5.23 15.48
N PHE A 45 2.80 -4.16 14.72
CA PHE A 45 1.58 -3.38 14.85
C PHE A 45 0.34 -4.21 14.53
N LEU A 46 0.35 -4.96 13.40
CA LEU A 46 -0.82 -5.77 13.00
C LEU A 46 -1.11 -6.95 13.93
N LYS A 47 -0.15 -7.35 14.77
CA LYS A 47 -0.34 -8.40 15.77
C LYS A 47 -1.11 -7.90 17.00
N ALA A 48 -1.08 -6.59 17.25
CA ALA A 48 -1.76 -5.92 18.35
C ALA A 48 -3.19 -5.51 17.92
N GLU A 49 -4.07 -6.50 17.78
CA GLU A 49 -5.41 -6.34 17.20
C GLU A 49 -6.27 -5.27 17.88
N GLU A 50 -6.08 -5.06 19.19
CA GLU A 50 -6.79 -4.04 19.97
C GLU A 50 -6.55 -2.62 19.44
N LYS A 51 -5.42 -2.38 18.77
CA LYS A 51 -5.06 -1.07 18.21
C LYS A 51 -5.81 -0.76 16.92
N HIS A 52 -6.34 -1.78 16.22
CA HIS A 52 -6.94 -1.61 14.91
C HIS A 52 -8.25 -0.82 14.96
N ALA A 53 -9.00 -0.94 16.06
CA ALA A 53 -10.31 -0.30 16.23
C ALA A 53 -10.23 1.22 16.40
N THR A 54 -9.08 1.76 16.80
CA THR A 54 -8.91 3.20 17.11
C THR A 54 -8.09 3.95 16.08
N VAL A 55 -7.74 3.32 14.95
CA VAL A 55 -6.92 3.96 13.92
C VAL A 55 -7.74 4.99 13.16
N THR A 56 -7.42 6.26 13.37
CA THR A 56 -7.92 7.38 12.55
C THR A 56 -7.05 7.57 11.32
N GLU A 57 -7.55 8.29 10.32
CA GLU A 57 -6.79 8.65 9.11
C GLU A 57 -5.49 9.41 9.40
N GLU A 58 -5.52 10.33 10.36
CA GLU A 58 -4.33 11.07 10.80
C GLU A 58 -3.30 10.13 11.45
N SER A 59 -3.76 9.24 12.33
CA SER A 59 -2.89 8.26 12.99
C SER A 59 -2.31 7.25 12.00
N PHE A 60 -3.11 6.80 11.02
CA PHE A 60 -2.67 5.93 9.94
C PHE A 60 -1.61 6.61 9.08
N THR A 61 -1.80 7.88 8.73
CA THR A 61 -0.80 8.64 7.97
C THR A 61 0.54 8.71 8.71
N LYS A 62 0.54 8.94 10.03
CA LYS A 62 1.75 8.92 10.87
C LYS A 62 2.40 7.53 10.90
N LEU A 63 1.61 6.48 11.09
CA LEU A 63 2.08 5.10 11.10
C LEU A 63 2.67 4.69 9.74
N HIS A 64 1.98 4.99 8.65
CA HIS A 64 2.41 4.70 7.30
C HIS A 64 3.74 5.39 6.96
N LYS A 65 3.89 6.69 7.28
CA LYS A 65 5.19 7.39 7.15
C LYS A 65 6.29 6.69 7.94
N LYS A 66 6.02 6.33 9.20
CA LYS A 66 6.98 5.62 10.07
C LYS A 66 7.41 4.28 9.44
N TRP A 67 6.47 3.46 8.99
CA TRP A 67 6.76 2.17 8.36
C TRP A 67 7.55 2.35 7.06
N CYS A 68 7.18 3.31 6.20
CA CYS A 68 7.91 3.59 4.98
C CYS A 68 9.35 4.04 5.27
N SER A 69 9.57 4.96 6.22
CA SER A 69 10.91 5.41 6.59
C SER A 69 11.77 4.28 7.19
N ALA A 70 11.17 3.41 8.00
CA ALA A 70 11.86 2.24 8.55
C ALA A 70 12.22 1.22 7.46
N ALA A 71 11.31 0.99 6.51
CA ALA A 71 11.57 0.15 5.35
C ALA A 71 12.68 0.72 4.44
N GLU A 72 12.68 2.03 4.20
CA GLU A 72 13.73 2.72 3.45
C GLU A 72 15.10 2.57 4.14
N LYS A 73 15.14 2.70 5.46
CA LYS A 73 16.35 2.43 6.25
C LYS A 73 16.79 0.97 6.10
N SER A 74 15.88 0.00 6.22
CA SER A 74 16.18 -1.43 6.06
C SER A 74 16.73 -1.75 4.67
N LEU A 75 16.25 -1.10 3.61
CA LEU A 75 16.81 -1.26 2.26
C LEU A 75 18.25 -0.71 2.17
N ARG A 76 18.51 0.47 2.74
CA ARG A 76 19.87 1.03 2.81
C ARG A 76 20.83 0.15 3.60
N ASP A 77 20.40 -0.37 4.75
CA ASP A 77 21.20 -1.28 5.59
C ASP A 77 21.51 -2.60 4.85
N GLN A 78 20.70 -2.95 3.84
CA GLN A 78 20.92 -4.09 2.94
C GLN A 78 21.66 -3.72 1.64
N TYR A 79 22.20 -2.49 1.53
CA TYR A 79 22.88 -1.96 0.36
C TYR A 79 22.02 -1.95 -0.92
N ILE A 80 20.72 -1.77 -0.77
CA ILE A 80 19.76 -1.65 -1.87
C ILE A 80 19.38 -0.18 -2.05
N GLU A 81 19.68 0.34 -3.23
CA GLU A 81 19.47 1.74 -3.59
C GLU A 81 18.46 1.90 -4.75
N GLY A 82 18.04 3.14 -5.02
CA GLY A 82 17.15 3.46 -6.14
C GLY A 82 15.72 2.96 -5.97
N ILE A 83 15.30 2.66 -4.73
CA ILE A 83 13.92 2.27 -4.42
C ILE A 83 13.14 3.50 -3.96
N GLU A 84 12.21 3.95 -4.80
CA GLU A 84 11.36 5.10 -4.52
C GLU A 84 10.26 4.80 -3.49
N TYR A 85 9.77 5.86 -2.84
CA TYR A 85 8.77 5.79 -1.77
C TYR A 85 7.52 5.01 -2.17
N GLY A 86 6.99 5.24 -3.36
CA GLY A 86 5.78 4.57 -3.83
C GLY A 86 5.92 3.05 -3.97
N ARG A 87 7.13 2.53 -4.19
CA ARG A 87 7.36 1.08 -4.17
C ARG A 87 7.32 0.51 -2.75
N ILE A 88 7.90 1.22 -1.79
CA ILE A 88 7.83 0.86 -0.37
C ILE A 88 6.37 0.93 0.11
N ALA A 89 5.65 1.99 -0.24
CA ALA A 89 4.24 2.11 0.08
C ALA A 89 3.39 1.01 -0.56
N LYS A 90 3.71 0.57 -1.79
CA LYS A 90 3.06 -0.60 -2.42
C LYS A 90 3.28 -1.88 -1.62
N LEU A 91 4.50 -2.13 -1.14
CA LEU A 91 4.82 -3.28 -0.29
C LEU A 91 3.93 -3.28 0.97
N ILE A 92 3.86 -2.14 1.66
CA ILE A 92 3.07 -2.00 2.89
C ILE A 92 1.56 -2.11 2.61
N ALA A 93 1.05 -1.46 1.56
CA ALA A 93 -0.37 -1.48 1.18
C ALA A 93 -0.86 -2.90 0.88
N ILE A 94 -0.11 -3.69 0.11
CA ILE A 94 -0.50 -5.08 -0.21
C ILE A 94 -0.46 -5.96 1.04
N TYR A 95 0.53 -5.76 1.92
CA TYR A 95 0.61 -6.49 3.17
C TYR A 95 -0.57 -6.19 4.09
N ILE A 96 -0.91 -4.91 4.30
CA ILE A 96 -2.06 -4.50 5.12
C ILE A 96 -3.36 -5.02 4.50
N LYS A 97 -3.52 -4.90 3.18
CA LYS A 97 -4.71 -5.41 2.49
C LYS A 97 -4.93 -6.89 2.75
N SER A 98 -3.90 -7.71 2.53
CA SER A 98 -4.00 -9.17 2.69
C SER A 98 -4.16 -9.60 4.15
N MET A 99 -3.57 -8.88 5.09
CA MET A 99 -3.67 -9.18 6.52
C MET A 99 -4.97 -8.71 7.17
N ILE A 100 -5.47 -7.54 6.76
CA ILE A 100 -6.55 -6.80 7.44
C ILE A 100 -7.78 -6.67 6.56
N VAL A 101 -7.68 -5.99 5.41
CA VAL A 101 -8.85 -5.70 4.55
C VAL A 101 -9.51 -6.99 4.04
N ASN A 102 -8.71 -7.97 3.65
CA ASN A 102 -9.19 -9.29 3.22
C ASN A 102 -9.18 -10.33 4.38
N GLY A 103 -8.80 -9.90 5.58
CA GLY A 103 -8.60 -10.78 6.74
C GLY A 103 -9.66 -10.55 7.83
N PRO A 104 -9.44 -11.10 9.04
CA PRO A 104 -10.37 -10.96 10.16
C PRO A 104 -10.64 -9.51 10.60
N GLY A 105 -9.74 -8.58 10.28
CA GLY A 105 -9.85 -7.17 10.61
C GLY A 105 -10.62 -6.32 9.58
N HIS A 106 -11.34 -6.93 8.64
CA HIS A 106 -11.97 -6.23 7.51
C HIS A 106 -13.01 -5.17 7.91
N THR A 107 -13.56 -5.23 9.12
CA THR A 107 -14.50 -4.25 9.71
C THR A 107 -13.83 -3.25 10.66
N SER A 108 -12.50 -3.30 10.81
CA SER A 108 -11.78 -2.40 11.73
C SER A 108 -11.59 -1.01 11.14
N ALA A 109 -11.43 0.00 12.00
CA ALA A 109 -11.09 1.35 11.58
C ALA A 109 -9.79 1.40 10.75
N LEU A 110 -8.83 0.51 11.05
CA LEU A 110 -7.63 0.33 10.22
C LEU A 110 -7.96 -0.10 8.78
N ALA A 111 -8.92 -1.02 8.59
CA ALA A 111 -9.34 -1.41 7.25
C ALA A 111 -9.90 -0.22 6.47
N ASP A 112 -10.64 0.66 7.14
CA ASP A 112 -11.32 1.78 6.48
C ASP A 112 -10.35 2.83 5.91
N VAL A 113 -9.25 3.06 6.61
CA VAL A 113 -8.24 4.08 6.27
C VAL A 113 -7.04 3.51 5.52
N ALA A 114 -6.92 2.18 5.42
CA ALA A 114 -5.80 1.53 4.75
C ALA A 114 -5.73 1.97 3.28
N HIS A 115 -4.54 2.40 2.85
CA HIS A 115 -4.33 2.76 1.45
C HIS A 115 -4.45 1.52 0.55
N PRO A 116 -5.29 1.55 -0.51
CA PRO A 116 -5.30 0.48 -1.49
C PRO A 116 -3.95 0.43 -2.23
N PRO A 117 -3.53 -0.75 -2.72
CA PRO A 117 -2.36 -0.88 -3.56
C PRO A 117 -2.64 -0.32 -4.96
N ILE A 118 -2.56 1.00 -5.09
CA ILE A 118 -2.86 1.70 -6.35
C ILE A 118 -1.83 1.33 -7.43
N ASP A 119 -2.31 1.07 -8.64
CA ASP A 119 -1.47 0.80 -9.82
C ASP A 119 -1.92 1.64 -11.03
N SER A 120 -1.12 1.59 -12.09
CA SER A 120 -1.39 2.38 -13.28
C SER A 120 -2.66 1.96 -14.02
N PHE A 121 -3.16 0.73 -13.83
CA PHE A 121 -4.42 0.30 -14.42
C PHE A 121 -5.60 0.97 -13.73
N LEU A 122 -5.65 0.93 -12.40
CA LEU A 122 -6.66 1.63 -11.61
C LEU A 122 -6.73 3.11 -11.96
N LEU A 123 -5.58 3.78 -11.98
CA LEU A 123 -5.52 5.22 -12.25
C LEU A 123 -5.94 5.57 -13.68
N LYS A 124 -5.64 4.71 -14.66
CA LYS A 124 -6.12 4.88 -16.03
C LYS A 124 -7.62 4.71 -16.14
N GLU A 125 -8.21 3.75 -15.43
CA GLU A 125 -9.67 3.57 -15.41
C GLU A 125 -10.36 4.75 -14.71
N LEU A 126 -9.82 5.23 -13.58
CA LEU A 126 -10.30 6.45 -12.93
C LEU A 126 -10.24 7.66 -13.87
N ALA A 127 -9.17 7.81 -14.66
CA ALA A 127 -9.03 8.91 -15.60
C ALA A 127 -10.00 8.86 -16.80
N LYS A 128 -10.73 7.74 -16.99
CA LYS A 128 -11.79 7.59 -18.01
C LYS A 128 -13.18 7.94 -17.48
N ARG A 129 -13.35 8.03 -16.15
CA ARG A 129 -14.61 8.42 -15.51
C ARG A 129 -15.12 9.75 -16.08
N LYS A 130 -16.45 9.81 -16.30
CA LYS A 130 -17.12 10.98 -16.89
C LYS A 130 -17.30 12.11 -15.87
N ASP A 131 -17.52 11.76 -14.61
CA ASP A 131 -17.66 12.66 -13.47
C ASP A 131 -16.36 13.37 -13.08
N ILE A 132 -15.21 12.82 -13.45
CA ILE A 132 -13.92 13.52 -13.35
C ILE A 132 -13.85 14.50 -14.52
N THR A 133 -13.93 15.81 -14.27
CA THR A 133 -13.94 16.82 -15.35
C THR A 133 -12.59 17.52 -15.50
N ASP A 134 -11.80 17.61 -14.44
CA ASP A 134 -10.48 18.25 -14.46
C ASP A 134 -9.48 17.49 -15.36
N GLN A 135 -9.02 18.17 -16.41
CA GLN A 135 -8.09 17.61 -17.39
C GLN A 135 -6.69 17.44 -16.82
N ALA A 136 -6.28 18.29 -15.87
CA ALA A 136 -4.97 18.18 -15.23
C ALA A 136 -4.88 16.88 -14.41
N THR A 137 -5.90 16.60 -13.59
CA THR A 137 -6.05 15.36 -12.82
C THR A 137 -6.08 14.13 -13.72
N LYS A 138 -6.88 14.15 -14.79
CA LYS A 138 -6.91 13.04 -15.78
C LYS A 138 -5.54 12.79 -16.39
N LYS A 139 -4.82 13.85 -16.78
CA LYS A 139 -3.48 13.75 -17.35
C LYS A 139 -2.48 13.20 -16.32
N LEU A 140 -2.55 13.64 -15.07
CA LEU A 140 -1.71 13.14 -13.99
C LEU A 140 -1.92 11.63 -13.80
N TRP A 141 -3.16 11.19 -13.58
CA TRP A 141 -3.48 9.79 -13.29
C TRP A 141 -3.12 8.83 -14.44
N ARG A 142 -3.20 9.26 -15.70
CA ARG A 142 -2.79 8.43 -16.85
C ARG A 142 -1.28 8.16 -16.91
N ASN A 143 -0.48 9.10 -16.42
CA ASN A 143 0.97 9.11 -16.62
C ASN A 143 1.76 8.73 -15.36
N VAL A 144 1.15 8.80 -14.19
CA VAL A 144 1.83 8.51 -12.94
C VAL A 144 2.17 7.02 -12.84
N THR A 145 3.41 6.75 -12.43
CA THR A 145 3.86 5.40 -12.11
C THR A 145 4.00 5.28 -10.61
N TRP A 146 3.05 4.59 -9.98
CA TRP A 146 2.98 4.48 -8.51
C TRP A 146 4.32 4.11 -7.87
N THR A 147 5.02 3.11 -8.40
CA THR A 147 6.28 2.61 -7.83
C THR A 147 7.47 3.55 -7.94
N THR A 148 7.34 4.67 -8.67
CA THR A 148 8.40 5.68 -8.82
C THR A 148 8.05 7.00 -8.11
N LEU A 149 6.92 7.06 -7.41
CA LEU A 149 6.51 8.25 -6.67
C LEU A 149 7.47 8.52 -5.52
N LYS A 150 7.88 9.77 -5.40
CA LYS A 150 8.55 10.30 -4.20
C LYS A 150 7.52 10.53 -3.09
N HIS A 151 8.01 10.72 -1.87
CA HIS A 151 7.18 10.90 -0.68
C HIS A 151 6.09 11.98 -0.84
N PHE A 152 6.44 13.17 -1.35
CA PHE A 152 5.46 14.26 -1.54
C PHE A 152 4.43 13.91 -2.62
N GLU A 153 4.88 13.38 -3.75
CA GLU A 153 4.01 13.02 -4.88
C GLU A 153 3.05 11.89 -4.51
N TYR A 154 3.50 10.96 -3.67
CA TYR A 154 2.66 9.90 -3.11
C TYR A 154 1.48 10.46 -2.34
N TYR A 155 1.72 11.33 -1.35
CA TYR A 155 0.63 11.88 -0.55
C TYR A 155 -0.25 12.82 -1.34
N ALA A 156 0.31 13.61 -2.27
CA ALA A 156 -0.51 14.41 -3.19
C ALA A 156 -1.48 13.53 -3.99
N LEU A 157 -1.02 12.38 -4.52
CA LEU A 157 -1.90 11.42 -5.20
C LEU A 157 -2.96 10.85 -4.24
N ILE A 158 -2.57 10.41 -3.04
CA ILE A 158 -3.52 9.89 -2.03
C ILE A 158 -4.64 10.88 -1.74
N GLU A 159 -4.33 12.15 -1.49
CA GLU A 159 -5.34 13.17 -1.19
C GLU A 159 -6.31 13.38 -2.35
N THR A 160 -5.81 13.42 -3.60
CA THR A 160 -6.68 13.52 -4.78
C THR A 160 -7.63 12.33 -4.94
N LEU A 161 -7.21 11.12 -4.54
CA LEU A 161 -8.03 9.92 -4.64
C LEU A 161 -9.05 9.81 -3.50
N LYS A 162 -8.68 10.23 -2.29
CA LYS A 162 -9.58 10.28 -1.13
C LYS A 162 -10.70 11.29 -1.28
N ALA A 163 -10.50 12.33 -2.09
CA ALA A 163 -11.52 13.31 -2.42
C ALA A 163 -12.67 12.74 -3.28
N LEU A 164 -12.55 11.50 -3.78
CA LEU A 164 -13.62 10.82 -4.50
C LEU A 164 -14.70 10.34 -3.52
N ASP A 165 -15.95 10.74 -3.76
CA ASP A 165 -17.09 10.42 -2.88
C ASP A 165 -17.28 8.92 -2.66
N ASP A 166 -16.91 8.13 -3.66
CA ASP A 166 -17.14 6.70 -3.71
C ASP A 166 -15.92 5.86 -3.29
N ALA A 167 -14.90 6.51 -2.73
CA ALA A 167 -13.70 5.91 -2.15
C ALA A 167 -13.83 5.72 -0.63
N LYS A 168 -15.01 5.34 -0.14
CA LYS A 168 -15.25 5.08 1.29
C LYS A 168 -15.84 3.68 1.52
N PRO A 169 -15.18 2.82 2.32
CA PRO A 169 -13.81 3.01 2.85
C PRO A 169 -12.75 3.04 1.75
N PHE A 170 -11.53 3.50 2.04
CA PHE A 170 -10.59 3.91 0.97
C PHE A 170 -10.23 2.81 -0.03
N TRP A 171 -10.23 1.56 0.42
CA TRP A 171 -10.00 0.40 -0.45
C TRP A 171 -11.12 0.15 -1.48
N MET A 172 -12.32 0.72 -1.33
CA MET A 172 -13.43 0.58 -2.30
C MET A 172 -13.10 1.16 -3.68
N LEU A 173 -12.08 2.02 -3.77
CA LEU A 173 -11.54 2.51 -5.03
C LEU A 173 -11.12 1.38 -5.99
N GLU A 174 -10.80 0.21 -5.44
CA GLU A 174 -10.40 -0.97 -6.20
C GLU A 174 -11.49 -1.55 -7.11
N LYS A 175 -12.76 -1.16 -6.96
CA LYS A 175 -13.85 -1.53 -7.89
C LYS A 175 -13.60 -1.04 -9.33
N TYR A 176 -12.67 -0.11 -9.50
CA TYR A 176 -12.23 0.39 -10.80
C TYR A 176 -11.06 -0.40 -11.40
N TRP A 177 -10.57 -1.44 -10.74
CA TRP A 177 -9.65 -2.34 -11.40
C TRP A 177 -10.34 -3.10 -12.53
N PRO A 178 -9.68 -3.24 -13.69
CA PRO A 178 -10.19 -4.12 -14.72
C PRO A 178 -10.11 -5.58 -14.23
N GLU A 179 -11.17 -6.34 -14.45
CA GLU A 179 -11.23 -7.78 -14.13
C GLU A 179 -10.14 -8.56 -14.87
N VAL A 180 -9.88 -8.18 -16.13
CA VAL A 180 -8.81 -8.73 -16.96
C VAL A 180 -7.76 -7.65 -17.22
N ARG A 181 -6.53 -7.91 -16.79
CA ARG A 181 -5.39 -7.04 -17.08
C ARG A 181 -4.84 -7.39 -18.46
N PRO A 182 -4.72 -6.40 -19.37
CA PRO A 182 -4.10 -6.61 -20.67
C PRO A 182 -2.59 -6.84 -20.56
#